data_AF-A0A9D1ABL6-F1
#
_entry.id   AF-A0A9D1ABL6-F1
#
_cell.length_a   1.000
_cell.length_b   1.000
_cell.length_c   1.000
_cell.angle_alpha   90.00
_cell.angle_beta   90.00
_cell.angle_gamma   90.00
#
_symmetry.space_group_name_H-M   'P 1'
#
loop_
_entity.id
_entity.type
_entity.pdbx_description
1 polymer ?
#
loop_
_entity_poly.entity_id
_entity_poly.type
_entity_poly.pdbx_seq_one_letter_code
_entity_poly.pdbx_strand_id
1 'polypeptide(L)' 'MDWYDALILDCLWFCHSKKVRIPGTEEMEEYRDYRFHIRQSCIGMALGLPACLAVGAITAIL' A
#
# COMPACT_ATOMS: atom_id res chain seq x y z
N MET A 1 -0.91 5.34 -6.04
CA MET A 1 -1.86 4.97 -4.97
C MET A 1 -1.12 4.40 -3.77
N ASP A 2 -0.16 3.47 -3.95
CA ASP A 2 0.63 2.83 -2.88
C ASP A 2 1.00 3.72 -1.67
N TRP A 3 1.68 4.85 -1.90
CA TRP A 3 2.14 5.70 -0.80
C TRP A 3 1.02 6.45 -0.08
N TYR A 4 -0.06 6.77 -0.78
CA TYR A 4 -1.21 7.41 -0.16
C TYR A 4 -1.93 6.44 0.77
N ASP A 5 -2.10 5.21 0.33
CA ASP A 5 -2.67 4.13 1.13
C ASP A 5 -1.82 3.90 2.39
N ALA A 6 -0.52 3.66 2.20
CA ALA A 6 0.42 3.39 3.29
C ALA A 6 0.51 4.50 4.35
N LEU A 7 0.67 5.75 3.90
CA LEU A 7 0.96 6.86 4.81
C LEU A 7 -0.32 7.47 5.37
N ILE A 8 -1.33 7.67 4.52
CA ILE A 8 -2.52 8.42 4.91
C ILE A 8 -3.58 7.46 5.46
N LEU A 9 -3.87 6.37 4.76
CA LEU A 9 -4.91 5.43 5.17
C LEU A 9 -4.39 4.51 6.27
N ASP A 10 -3.29 3.79 6.05
CA ASP A 10 -2.81 2.78 6.99
C ASP A 10 -2.19 3.41 8.24
N CYS A 11 -1.22 4.31 8.08
CA CYS A 11 -0.49 4.92 9.20
C CYS A 11 -1.25 6.05 9.92
N LEU A 12 -1.94 6.94 9.21
CA LEU A 12 -2.60 8.09 9.84
C LEU A 12 -4.06 7.84 10.19
N TRP A 13 -4.82 7.14 9.35
CA TRP A 13 -6.26 6.97 9.55
C TRP A 13 -6.60 5.71 10.36
N PHE A 14 -6.34 4.52 9.79
CA PHE A 14 -6.70 3.23 10.38
C PHE A 14 -5.94 2.96 11.68
N CYS A 15 -4.67 3.34 11.78
CA CYS A 15 -3.92 3.21 13.03
C CYS A 15 -4.54 4.00 14.20
N HIS A 16 -5.18 5.14 13.94
CA HIS A 16 -5.68 6.05 14.98
C HIS A 16 -7.18 5.93 15.27
N SER A 17 -7.96 5.33 14.37
CA SER A 17 -9.40 5.15 14.58
C SER A 17 -9.82 3.69 14.37
N LYS A 18 -10.26 3.04 15.45
CA LYS A 18 -10.78 1.66 15.39
C LYS A 18 -12.13 1.56 14.67
N LYS A 19 -12.91 2.64 14.63
CA LYS A 19 -14.27 2.66 14.04
C LYS A 19 -14.26 2.53 12.50
N VAL A 20 -13.13 2.82 11.88
CA VAL A 20 -12.96 2.85 10.43
C VAL A 20 -12.17 1.66 9.90
N ARG A 21 -11.73 0.77 10.79
CA ARG A 21 -11.04 -0.47 10.42
C ARG A 21 -12.06 -1.48 9.90
N ILE A 22 -11.69 -2.19 8.85
CA ILE A 22 -12.48 -3.27 8.27
C ILE A 22 -12.14 -4.56 9.04
N PRO A 23 -13.16 -5.28 9.54
CA PRO A 23 -12.94 -6.53 10.26
C PRO A 23 -12.23 -7.57 9.38
N GLY A 24 -11.21 -8.21 9.94
CA GLY A 24 -10.43 -9.26 9.26
C GLY A 24 -9.25 -8.77 8.42
N THR A 25 -9.06 -7.46 8.25
CA THR A 25 -7.95 -6.86 7.50
C THR A 25 -7.13 -5.91 8.38
N GLU A 26 -7.72 -4.81 8.88
CA GLU A 26 -7.01 -3.78 9.64
C GLU A 26 -7.08 -3.97 11.17
N GLU A 27 -7.70 -5.06 11.63
CA GLU A 27 -7.80 -5.41 13.06
C GLU A 27 -6.62 -6.22 13.60
N MET A 28 -5.66 -6.61 12.74
CA MET A 28 -4.47 -7.35 13.14
C MET A 28 -3.56 -6.50 14.04
N GLU A 29 -2.83 -7.14 14.96
CA GLU A 29 -1.94 -6.42 15.88
C GLU A 29 -0.75 -5.79 15.13
N GLU A 30 -0.20 -6.49 14.13
CA GLU A 30 0.85 -5.98 13.26
C GLU A 30 0.44 -4.75 12.46
N TYR A 31 -0.87 -4.54 12.27
CA TYR A 31 -1.40 -3.40 11.52
C TYR A 31 -1.09 -2.05 12.22
N ARG A 32 -0.67 -2.06 13.50
CA ARG A 32 -0.25 -0.84 14.21
C ARG A 32 1.22 -0.49 13.97
N ASP A 33 2.01 -1.39 13.39
CA ASP A 33 3.41 -1.13 13.10
C ASP A 33 3.54 -0.37 11.77
N TYR A 34 4.02 0.87 11.84
CA TYR A 34 4.22 1.69 10.63
C TYR A 34 5.29 1.08 9.71
N ARG A 35 6.25 0.34 10.25
CA ARG A 35 7.28 -0.32 9.43
C ARG A 35 6.68 -1.45 8.60
N PHE A 36 5.63 -2.10 9.08
CA PHE A 36 4.92 -3.12 8.33
C PHE A 36 4.35 -2.52 7.03
N HIS A 37 3.60 -1.42 7.15
CA HIS A 37 3.00 -0.74 5.99
C HIS A 37 4.05 -0.22 5.01
N ILE A 38 5.07 0.48 5.51
CA ILE A 38 6.15 1.00 4.66
C ILE A 38 6.87 -0.14 3.91
N ARG A 39 7.11 -1.28 4.57
CA ARG A 39 7.75 -2.44 3.93
C ARG A 39 6.86 -3.03 2.84
N GLN A 40 5.56 -3.18 3.10
CA GLN A 40 4.62 -3.70 2.10
C GLN A 40 4.50 -2.77 0.90
N SER A 41 4.46 -1.45 1.10
CA SER A 41 4.42 -0.48 -0.01
C SER A 41 5.71 -0.46 -0.82
N CYS A 42 6.87 -0.64 -0.19
CA CYS A 42 8.12 -0.82 -0.93
C CYS A 42 8.09 -2.06 -1.83
N ILE A 43 7.53 -3.18 -1.33
CA ILE A 43 7.35 -4.41 -2.12
C ILE A 43 6.34 -4.17 -3.26
N GLY A 44 5.21 -3.52 -2.97
CA GLY A 44 4.20 -3.14 -3.96
C GLY A 44 4.77 -2.30 -5.09
N MET A 45 5.54 -1.26 -4.75
CA MET A 45 6.26 -0.42 -5.72
C MET A 45 7.27 -1.21 -6.56
N ALA A 46 8.05 -2.10 -5.94
CA ALA A 46 9.03 -2.92 -6.65
C ALA A 46 8.38 -3.89 -7.65
N LEU A 47 7.17 -4.39 -7.36
CA LEU A 47 6.39 -5.23 -8.27
C LEU A 47 5.63 -4.41 -9.33
N GLY A 48 5.12 -3.24 -8.95
CA GLY A 48 4.37 -2.34 -9.82
C GLY A 48 5.26 -1.73 -10.91
N LEU A 49 6.50 -1.37 -10.60
CA LEU A 49 7.41 -0.73 -11.55
C LEU A 49 7.67 -1.58 -12.81
N PRO A 50 8.03 -2.88 -12.72
CA PRO A 50 8.14 -3.75 -13.89
C PRO A 50 6.85 -3.83 -14.72
N ALA A 51 5.69 -3.92 -14.07
CA ALA A 51 4.41 -3.98 -14.75
C ALA A 51 4.12 -2.68 -15.52
N CYS A 52 4.33 -1.53 -14.88
CA CYS A 52 4.19 -0.22 -15.52
C CYS A 52 5.18 -0.02 -16.66
N LEU A 53 6.44 -0.46 -16.51
CA LEU A 53 7.44 -0.39 -17.57
C LEU A 53 7.05 -1.26 -18.76
N ALA A 54 6.58 -2.49 -18.53
CA ALA A 54 6.14 -3.39 -19.58
C ALA A 54 4.95 -2.81 -20.37
N VAL A 55 3.92 -2.34 -19.66
CA VAL A 55 2.76 -1.70 -20.28
C VAL A 55 3.17 -0.43 -21.03
N GLY A 56 3.99 0.42 -20.42
CA GLY A 56 4.49 1.65 -21.04
C GLY A 56 5.28 1.38 -22.33
N ALA A 57 6.15 0.37 -22.33
CA ALA A 57 6.92 -0.02 -23.50
C ALA A 57 6.03 -0.55 -24.64
N ILE A 58 5.05 -1.40 -24.33
CA ILE A 58 4.08 -1.90 -25.32
C ILE A 58 3.30 -0.72 -25.92
N THR A 59 2.81 0.19 -25.06
CA THR A 59 2.01 1.35 -25.49
C THR A 59 2.81 2.33 -26.35
N ALA A 60 4.14 2.42 -26.15
CA ALA A 60 5.00 3.30 -26.93
C ALA A 60 5.34 2.76 -28.33
N ILE A 61 5.14 1.46 -28.57
CA ILE A 61 5.50 0.77 -29.82
C ILE A 61 4.26 0.49 -30.69
N LEU A 62 3.06 0.46 -30.11
CA LEU A 62 1.77 0.38 -30.80
C LEU A 62 1.26 1.76 -31.22
#